data_AF-A0A286IP16-F1
#
_entry.id   AF-A0A286IP16-F1
#
_cell.length_a   1.000
_cell.length_b   1.000
_cell.length_c   1.000
_cell.angle_alpha   90.00
_cell.angle_beta   90.00
_cell.angle_gamma   90.00
#
_symmetry.space_group_name_H-M   'P 1'
#
loop_
_entity.id
_entity.type
_entity.pdbx_description
1 polymer ?
#
loop_
_entity_poly.entity_id
_entity_poly.type
_entity_poly.pdbx_seq_one_letter_code
_entity_poly.pdbx_strand_id
1 'polypeptide(L)'
;MKITSLEIKQHEFEKAFRGYDIEEVDIFLTNIANEWERISNENKMLRMQLEIAEKEATKLREVEMTLIKTLRSAEDTSTKITDHAKFEASKTVEDAKAAAQNTINDAKSSAENTINDAEQQAQIILENAKKEAFDILKNAETTVSEAEAQKIKELETLESNLSGLKSEKVEILSKLKAIHIQTENALKNIEGTSVVEKIETKTPPVELVKEIEEVKEVEIEVEEQEEEIVSVASSANSMTLADEEITASDDLEIIEGIGPKIAELLSSNGVRTYRELATSPVYKIKDILNTAGPHYAMHDPTTWVQQALLAEEGKFDELEQLKAHLIAGRKPEVELEAEVIAKVEPKSEEVTEEMLDRVNKVKAALRKAMQDKETTPTKNDTAPKTETLNDLIGKQRDAENGGSFFDNIK
;
A
#
# COMPACT_ATOMS: atom_id res chain seq x y z
N MET A 1 -39.85 40.13 67.16
CA MET A 1 -40.63 41.37 67.42
C MET A 1 -40.95 41.45 68.90
N LYS A 2 -41.28 42.64 69.43
CA LYS A 2 -41.50 42.88 70.87
C LYS A 2 -42.94 42.66 71.35
N ILE A 3 -43.92 42.51 70.43
CA ILE A 3 -45.32 42.27 70.79
C ILE A 3 -45.89 41.13 69.93
N THR A 4 -46.60 40.19 70.56
CA THR A 4 -47.25 39.03 69.89
C THR A 4 -48.76 39.24 69.69
N SER A 5 -49.39 38.50 68.76
CA SER A 5 -50.85 38.56 68.58
C SER A 5 -51.61 38.16 69.84
N LEU A 6 -51.03 37.25 70.65
CA LEU A 6 -51.56 36.85 71.94
C LEU A 6 -51.48 37.99 72.96
N GLU A 7 -50.35 38.70 73.01
CA GLU A 7 -50.18 39.87 73.87
C GLU A 7 -51.15 41.00 73.50
N ILE A 8 -51.49 41.19 72.21
CA ILE A 8 -52.52 42.15 71.79
C ILE A 8 -53.92 41.74 72.29
N LYS A 9 -54.25 40.44 72.27
CA LYS A 9 -55.54 39.91 72.77
C LYS A 9 -55.66 39.95 74.29
N GLN A 10 -54.55 39.89 75.01
CA GLN A 10 -54.50 39.84 76.48
C GLN A 10 -54.14 41.19 77.11
N HIS A 11 -53.99 42.24 76.32
CA HIS A 11 -53.59 43.55 76.81
C HIS A 11 -54.76 44.25 77.53
N GLU A 12 -54.58 44.54 78.81
CA GLU A 12 -55.54 45.32 79.61
C GLU A 12 -55.12 46.80 79.68
N PHE A 13 -56.09 47.71 79.57
CA PHE A 13 -55.86 49.16 79.68
C PHE A 13 -56.35 49.70 81.02
N GLU A 14 -55.68 50.73 81.54
CA GLU A 14 -56.16 51.48 82.70
C GLU A 14 -57.47 52.24 82.37
N LYS A 15 -58.43 52.19 83.29
CA LYS A 15 -59.72 52.89 83.12
C LYS A 15 -59.59 54.36 83.53
N ALA A 16 -59.94 55.28 82.64
CA ALA A 16 -59.97 56.71 82.89
C ALA A 16 -61.36 57.31 82.65
N PHE A 17 -61.70 58.39 83.36
CA PHE A 17 -62.97 59.10 83.18
C PHE A 17 -63.04 59.70 81.76
N ARG A 18 -64.06 59.33 80.97
CA ARG A 18 -64.23 59.63 79.52
C ARG A 18 -63.23 58.93 78.57
N GLY A 19 -62.88 57.68 78.84
CA GLY A 19 -62.12 56.83 77.91
C GLY A 19 -62.92 56.35 76.69
N TYR A 20 -62.25 55.59 75.81
CA TYR A 20 -62.88 54.91 74.68
C TYR A 20 -63.88 53.84 75.14
N ASP A 21 -64.82 53.48 74.26
CA ASP A 21 -65.74 52.37 74.49
C ASP A 21 -64.96 51.04 74.53
N ILE A 22 -65.14 50.29 75.61
CA ILE A 22 -64.40 49.04 75.86
C ILE A 22 -64.76 48.00 74.80
N GLU A 23 -66.05 47.89 74.42
CA GLU A 23 -66.49 46.87 73.46
C GLU A 23 -65.95 47.14 72.05
N GLU A 24 -65.93 48.41 71.63
CA GLU A 24 -65.40 48.81 70.33
C GLU A 24 -63.88 48.60 70.25
N VAL A 25 -63.15 48.93 71.33
CA VAL A 25 -61.72 48.70 71.43
C VAL A 25 -61.39 47.20 71.42
N ASP A 26 -62.14 46.36 72.13
CA ASP A 26 -61.93 44.91 72.16
C ASP A 26 -62.14 44.25 70.79
N ILE A 27 -63.18 44.68 70.04
CA ILE A 27 -63.42 44.23 68.67
C ILE A 27 -62.26 44.65 67.75
N PHE A 28 -61.79 45.89 67.87
CA PHE A 28 -60.68 46.41 67.07
C PHE A 28 -59.36 45.67 67.37
N LEU A 29 -59.03 45.44 68.64
CA LEU A 29 -57.85 44.68 69.05
C LEU A 29 -57.90 43.23 68.58
N THR A 30 -59.08 42.62 68.59
CA THR A 30 -59.28 41.26 68.06
C THR A 30 -58.98 41.20 66.55
N ASN A 31 -59.49 42.17 65.78
CA ASN A 31 -59.24 42.26 64.34
C ASN A 31 -57.75 42.51 64.04
N ILE A 32 -57.11 43.43 64.76
CA ILE A 32 -55.65 43.68 64.63
C ILE A 32 -54.86 42.44 64.99
N ALA A 33 -55.18 41.76 66.08
CA ALA A 33 -54.46 40.58 66.51
C ALA A 33 -54.55 39.44 65.48
N ASN A 34 -55.71 39.26 64.84
CA ASN A 34 -55.90 38.27 63.79
C ASN A 34 -55.12 38.63 62.51
N GLU A 35 -55.16 39.89 62.06
CA GLU A 35 -54.36 40.35 60.93
C GLU A 35 -52.86 40.30 61.22
N TRP A 36 -52.45 40.60 62.46
CA TRP A 36 -51.07 40.47 62.91
C TRP A 36 -50.59 39.03 62.86
N GLU A 37 -51.42 38.08 63.30
CA GLU A 37 -51.13 36.65 63.21
C GLU A 37 -51.03 36.19 61.75
N ARG A 38 -51.95 36.63 60.87
CA ARG A 38 -51.92 36.36 59.43
C ARG A 38 -50.62 36.86 58.79
N ILE A 39 -50.28 38.14 58.99
CA ILE A 39 -49.06 38.76 58.45
C ILE A 39 -47.80 38.13 59.03
N SER A 40 -47.80 37.75 60.31
CA SER A 40 -46.67 37.07 60.95
C SER A 40 -46.44 35.69 60.34
N ASN A 41 -47.51 34.91 60.13
CA ASN A 41 -47.44 33.60 59.49
C ASN A 41 -46.99 33.70 58.03
N GLU A 42 -47.54 34.67 57.28
CA GLU A 42 -47.13 34.93 55.90
C GLU A 42 -45.65 35.32 55.81
N ASN A 43 -45.17 36.22 56.67
CA ASN A 43 -43.75 36.58 56.75
C ASN A 43 -42.86 35.37 57.06
N LYS A 44 -43.29 34.49 57.96
CA LYS A 44 -42.54 33.26 58.27
C LYS A 44 -42.46 32.34 57.06
N MET A 45 -43.55 32.16 56.35
CA MET A 45 -43.61 31.35 55.13
C MET A 45 -42.74 31.94 54.01
N LEU A 46 -42.83 33.25 53.77
CA LEU A 46 -42.02 33.94 52.77
C LEU A 46 -40.53 33.87 53.09
N ARG A 47 -40.14 34.02 54.36
CA ARG A 47 -38.74 33.85 54.79
C ARG A 47 -38.23 32.44 54.55
N MET A 48 -39.06 31.43 54.83
CA MET A 48 -38.71 30.03 54.55
C MET A 48 -38.56 29.76 53.05
N GLN A 49 -39.46 30.28 52.22
CA GLN A 49 -39.36 30.16 50.77
C GLN A 49 -38.12 30.87 50.21
N LEU A 50 -37.82 32.07 50.72
CA LEU A 50 -36.61 32.81 50.36
C LEU A 50 -35.36 31.99 50.68
N GLU A 51 -35.27 31.41 51.88
CA GLU A 51 -34.13 30.58 52.27
C GLU A 51 -33.97 29.34 51.36
N ILE A 52 -35.08 28.71 50.96
CA ILE A 52 -35.05 27.56 50.03
C ILE A 52 -34.57 28.01 48.65
N ALA A 53 -35.11 29.11 48.12
CA ALA A 53 -34.74 29.65 46.82
C ALA A 53 -33.26 30.10 46.79
N GLU A 54 -32.77 30.73 47.85
CA GLU A 54 -31.37 31.13 47.98
C GLU A 54 -30.43 29.91 48.02
N LYS A 55 -30.79 28.85 48.75
CA LYS A 55 -30.05 27.59 48.75
C LYS A 55 -30.02 26.93 47.38
N GLU A 56 -31.16 26.92 46.67
CA GLU A 56 -31.24 26.36 45.32
C GLU A 56 -30.40 27.16 44.32
N ALA A 57 -30.48 28.50 44.37
CA ALA A 57 -29.65 29.37 43.53
C ALA A 57 -28.16 29.15 43.77
N THR A 58 -27.75 28.95 45.02
CA THR A 58 -26.36 28.66 45.38
C THR A 58 -25.91 27.31 44.81
N LYS A 59 -26.73 26.28 44.94
CA LYS A 59 -26.47 24.96 44.36
C LYS A 59 -26.36 25.00 42.84
N LEU A 60 -27.24 25.75 42.16
CA LEU A 60 -27.19 25.91 40.71
C LEU A 60 -25.89 26.59 40.27
N ARG A 61 -25.42 27.62 41.00
CA ARG A 61 -24.12 28.26 40.74
C ARG A 61 -22.95 27.30 40.92
N GLU A 62 -22.97 26.43 41.92
CA GLU A 62 -21.92 25.42 42.10
C GLU A 62 -21.88 24.41 40.95
N VAL A 63 -23.05 23.98 40.47
CA VAL A 63 -23.17 23.10 39.30
C VAL A 63 -22.66 23.80 38.03
N GLU A 64 -23.04 25.05 37.81
CA GLU A 64 -22.58 25.86 36.68
C GLU A 64 -21.06 26.01 36.68
N MET A 65 -20.46 26.37 37.83
CA MET A 65 -19.00 26.49 37.96
C MET A 65 -18.29 25.16 37.69
N THR A 66 -18.86 24.05 38.15
CA THR A 66 -18.32 22.71 37.88
C THR A 66 -18.40 22.38 36.40
N LEU A 67 -19.56 22.63 35.76
CA LEU A 67 -19.76 22.41 34.34
C LEU A 67 -18.79 23.22 33.48
N ILE A 68 -18.61 24.52 33.78
CA ILE A 68 -17.66 25.40 33.10
C ILE A 68 -16.23 24.86 33.24
N LYS A 69 -15.84 24.41 34.45
CA LYS A 69 -14.51 23.85 34.66
C LYS A 69 -14.29 22.56 33.88
N THR A 70 -15.30 21.68 33.82
CA THR A 70 -15.24 20.45 33.02
C THR A 70 -15.17 20.75 31.54
N LEU A 71 -15.98 21.68 31.02
CA LEU A 71 -15.95 22.08 29.62
C LEU A 71 -14.59 22.66 29.23
N ARG A 72 -14.04 23.56 30.05
CA ARG A 72 -12.71 24.12 29.81
C ARG A 72 -11.61 23.07 29.86
N SER A 73 -11.68 22.14 30.82
CA SER A 73 -10.71 21.04 30.88
C SER A 73 -10.82 20.11 29.67
N ALA A 74 -12.03 19.87 29.17
CA ALA A 74 -12.25 19.08 27.96
C ALA A 74 -11.74 19.81 26.71
N GLU A 75 -11.94 21.12 26.62
CA GLU A 75 -11.40 21.97 25.56
C GLU A 75 -9.87 21.98 25.57
N ASP A 76 -9.24 22.25 26.71
CA ASP A 76 -7.77 22.23 26.86
C ASP A 76 -7.17 20.86 26.54
N THR A 77 -7.90 19.78 26.85
CA THR A 77 -7.47 18.41 26.51
C THR A 77 -7.62 18.15 25.02
N SER A 78 -8.72 18.61 24.41
CA SER A 78 -8.95 18.51 22.97
C SER A 78 -7.85 19.23 22.19
N THR A 79 -7.50 20.47 22.57
CA THR A 79 -6.44 21.22 21.90
C THR A 79 -5.09 20.51 22.01
N LYS A 80 -4.74 20.00 23.21
CA LYS A 80 -3.51 19.21 23.41
C LYS A 80 -3.46 17.96 22.55
N ILE A 81 -4.57 17.21 22.46
CA ILE A 81 -4.65 16.03 21.60
C ILE A 81 -4.45 16.44 20.13
N THR A 82 -5.07 17.54 19.68
CA THR A 82 -4.87 18.00 18.30
C THR A 82 -3.44 18.45 18.01
N ASP A 83 -2.78 19.09 18.97
CA ASP A 83 -1.39 19.53 18.80
C ASP A 83 -0.43 18.34 18.81
N HIS A 84 -0.67 17.36 19.70
CA HIS A 84 0.09 16.10 19.71
C HIS A 84 -0.08 15.34 18.38
N ALA A 85 -1.31 15.15 17.93
CA ALA A 85 -1.59 14.46 16.67
C ALA A 85 -0.95 15.18 15.46
N LYS A 86 -0.95 16.53 15.44
CA LYS A 86 -0.26 17.31 14.42
C LYS A 86 1.26 17.12 14.47
N PHE A 87 1.84 17.17 15.67
CA PHE A 87 3.28 16.97 15.85
C PHE A 87 3.70 15.56 15.40
N GLU A 88 2.99 14.53 15.85
CA GLU A 88 3.25 13.15 15.44
C GLU A 88 3.08 12.95 13.95
N ALA A 89 2.01 13.46 13.35
CA ALA A 89 1.80 13.39 11.90
C ALA A 89 2.95 14.06 11.14
N SER A 90 3.40 15.24 11.59
CA SER A 90 4.54 15.93 10.96
C SER A 90 5.83 15.12 11.07
N LYS A 91 6.09 14.51 12.22
CA LYS A 91 7.25 13.66 12.47
C LYS A 91 7.20 12.39 11.61
N THR A 92 6.06 11.71 11.55
CA THR A 92 5.89 10.52 10.70
C THR A 92 6.12 10.85 9.22
N VAL A 93 5.64 12.01 8.75
CA VAL A 93 5.90 12.46 7.37
C VAL A 93 7.39 12.76 7.15
N GLU A 94 8.07 13.35 8.14
CA GLU A 94 9.51 13.60 8.08
C GLU A 94 10.32 12.31 8.07
N ASP A 95 10.02 11.36 8.97
CA ASP A 95 10.65 10.05 9.06
C ASP A 95 10.43 9.24 7.77
N ALA A 96 9.21 9.24 7.23
CA ALA A 96 8.89 8.57 5.97
C ALA A 96 9.64 9.18 4.78
N LYS A 97 9.79 10.51 4.74
CA LYS A 97 10.59 11.19 3.71
C LYS A 97 12.07 10.84 3.83
N ALA A 98 12.61 10.80 5.04
CA ALA A 98 14.00 10.42 5.28
C ALA A 98 14.26 8.97 4.87
N ALA A 99 13.37 8.04 5.24
CA ALA A 99 13.46 6.64 4.83
C ALA A 99 13.39 6.49 3.30
N ALA A 100 12.44 7.16 2.64
CA ALA A 100 12.31 7.15 1.18
C ALA A 100 13.58 7.70 0.50
N GLN A 101 14.15 8.78 1.02
CA GLN A 101 15.39 9.35 0.47
C GLN A 101 16.57 8.39 0.61
N ASN A 102 16.68 7.70 1.75
CA ASN A 102 17.71 6.68 1.95
C ASN A 102 17.55 5.53 0.95
N THR A 103 16.33 5.00 0.77
CA THR A 103 16.06 3.95 -0.22
C THR A 103 16.41 4.39 -1.64
N ILE A 104 16.10 5.65 -2.01
CA ILE A 104 16.47 6.18 -3.33
C ILE A 104 17.99 6.27 -3.48
N ASN A 105 18.70 6.71 -2.44
CA ASN A 105 20.15 6.81 -2.46
C ASN A 105 20.80 5.42 -2.55
N ASP A 106 20.30 4.44 -1.81
CA ASP A 106 20.79 3.06 -1.83
C ASP A 106 20.53 2.40 -3.20
N ALA A 107 19.33 2.57 -3.74
CA ALA A 107 18.99 2.09 -5.07
C ALA A 107 19.87 2.74 -6.16
N LYS A 108 20.13 4.05 -6.05
CA LYS A 108 21.00 4.76 -6.98
C LYS A 108 22.46 4.27 -6.88
N SER A 109 22.99 4.11 -5.67
CA SER A 109 24.34 3.58 -5.44
C SER A 109 24.48 2.16 -5.99
N SER A 110 23.49 1.29 -5.73
CA SER A 110 23.48 -0.07 -6.28
C SER A 110 23.43 -0.07 -7.81
N ALA A 111 22.61 0.79 -8.42
CA ALA A 111 22.53 0.92 -9.87
C ALA A 111 23.84 1.41 -10.48
N GLU A 112 24.49 2.41 -9.86
CA GLU A 112 25.81 2.89 -10.28
C GLU A 112 26.86 1.77 -10.20
N ASN A 113 26.86 0.96 -9.14
CA ASN A 113 27.77 -0.18 -9.02
C ASN A 113 27.51 -1.23 -10.11
N THR A 114 26.25 -1.60 -10.37
CA THR A 114 25.90 -2.57 -11.42
C THR A 114 26.31 -2.06 -12.81
N ILE A 115 26.12 -0.77 -13.09
CA ILE A 115 26.56 -0.16 -14.35
C ILE A 115 28.08 -0.22 -14.47
N ASN A 116 28.80 0.17 -13.42
CA ASN A 116 30.27 0.12 -13.42
C ASN A 116 30.80 -1.31 -13.62
N ASP A 117 30.21 -2.30 -12.95
CA ASP A 117 30.59 -3.70 -13.10
C ASP A 117 30.32 -4.21 -14.53
N ALA A 118 29.16 -3.86 -15.10
CA ALA A 118 28.82 -4.21 -16.47
C ALA A 118 29.77 -3.54 -17.49
N GLU A 119 30.12 -2.28 -17.28
CA GLU A 119 31.09 -1.55 -18.11
C GLU A 119 32.48 -2.19 -18.05
N GLN A 120 32.94 -2.59 -16.86
CA GLN A 120 34.22 -3.29 -16.70
C GLN A 120 34.21 -4.65 -17.41
N GLN A 121 33.14 -5.44 -17.26
CA GLN A 121 33.01 -6.72 -17.96
C GLN A 121 32.97 -6.55 -19.47
N ALA A 122 32.21 -5.58 -19.97
CA ALA A 122 32.16 -5.27 -21.40
C ALA A 122 33.53 -4.87 -21.94
N GLN A 123 34.29 -4.10 -21.18
CA GLN A 123 35.65 -3.71 -21.56
C GLN A 123 36.59 -4.92 -21.63
N ILE A 124 36.52 -5.83 -20.67
CA ILE A 124 37.31 -7.07 -20.66
C ILE A 124 36.95 -7.96 -21.86
N ILE A 125 35.67 -8.13 -22.15
CA ILE A 125 35.21 -8.91 -23.30
C ILE A 125 35.73 -8.30 -24.61
N LEU A 126 35.64 -6.97 -24.75
CA LEU A 126 36.16 -6.28 -25.93
C LEU A 126 37.68 -6.43 -26.07
N GLU A 127 38.43 -6.39 -24.97
CA GLU A 127 39.87 -6.58 -24.98
C GLU A 127 40.25 -8.00 -25.38
N ASN A 128 39.58 -9.01 -24.82
CA ASN A 128 39.78 -10.42 -25.16
C ASN A 128 39.44 -10.70 -26.63
N ALA A 129 38.29 -10.21 -27.11
CA ALA A 129 37.87 -10.36 -28.50
C ALA A 129 38.87 -9.72 -29.48
N LYS A 130 39.42 -8.55 -29.13
CA LYS A 130 40.47 -7.90 -29.94
C LYS A 130 41.74 -8.74 -29.98
N LYS A 131 42.15 -9.32 -28.86
CA LYS A 131 43.33 -10.17 -28.77
C LYS A 131 43.16 -11.44 -29.60
N GLU A 132 42.03 -12.12 -29.48
CA GLU A 132 41.71 -13.31 -30.28
C GLU A 132 41.68 -13.00 -31.78
N ALA A 133 41.03 -11.89 -32.18
CA ALA A 133 41.01 -11.45 -33.57
C ALA A 133 42.41 -11.17 -34.10
N PHE A 134 43.28 -10.55 -33.29
CA PHE A 134 44.67 -10.32 -33.65
C PHE A 134 45.45 -11.63 -33.82
N ASP A 135 45.28 -12.59 -32.93
CA ASP A 135 45.94 -13.90 -33.00
C ASP A 135 45.47 -14.69 -34.22
N ILE A 136 44.17 -14.66 -34.55
CA ILE A 136 43.62 -15.29 -35.77
C ILE A 136 44.23 -14.65 -37.02
N LEU A 137 44.27 -13.32 -37.11
CA LEU A 137 44.86 -12.61 -38.23
C LEU A 137 46.34 -12.97 -38.41
N LYS A 138 47.10 -12.98 -37.32
CA LYS A 138 48.51 -13.34 -37.33
C LYS A 138 48.74 -14.78 -37.80
N ASN A 139 47.93 -15.73 -37.32
CA ASN A 139 48.02 -17.13 -37.74
C ASN A 139 47.65 -17.30 -39.22
N ALA A 140 46.63 -16.59 -39.68
CA ALA A 140 46.26 -16.56 -41.10
C ALA A 140 47.42 -16.04 -41.96
N GLU A 141 48.03 -14.91 -41.57
CA GLU A 141 49.21 -14.34 -42.26
C GLU A 141 50.37 -15.33 -42.33
N THR A 142 50.68 -16.05 -41.25
CA THR A 142 51.75 -17.07 -41.27
C THR A 142 51.42 -18.23 -42.19
N THR A 143 50.17 -18.73 -42.19
CA THR A 143 49.78 -19.83 -43.08
C THR A 143 49.82 -19.43 -44.55
N VAL A 144 49.43 -18.19 -44.87
CA VAL A 144 49.53 -17.66 -46.24
C VAL A 144 50.99 -17.57 -46.67
N SER A 145 51.86 -17.01 -45.83
CA SER A 145 53.31 -16.91 -46.11
C SER A 145 53.97 -18.28 -46.31
N GLU A 146 53.62 -19.27 -45.48
CA GLU A 146 54.09 -20.64 -45.63
C GLU A 146 53.60 -21.29 -46.93
N ALA A 147 52.34 -21.09 -47.30
CA ALA A 147 51.77 -21.58 -48.55
C ALA A 147 52.44 -20.93 -49.78
N GLU A 148 52.73 -19.63 -49.71
CA GLU A 148 53.49 -18.91 -50.74
C GLU A 148 54.91 -19.50 -50.88
N ALA A 149 55.60 -19.73 -49.76
CA ALA A 149 56.93 -20.34 -49.77
C ALA A 149 56.92 -21.77 -50.34
N GLN A 150 55.87 -22.56 -50.06
CA GLN A 150 55.70 -23.89 -50.65
C GLN A 150 55.52 -23.82 -52.16
N LYS A 151 54.66 -22.91 -52.65
CA LYS A 151 54.47 -22.71 -54.10
C LYS A 151 55.75 -22.27 -54.80
N ILE A 152 56.55 -21.40 -54.17
CA ILE A 152 57.86 -21.00 -54.71
C ILE A 152 58.78 -22.21 -54.86
N LYS A 153 58.88 -23.06 -53.82
CA LYS A 153 59.68 -24.30 -53.90
C LYS A 153 59.19 -25.24 -55.00
N GLU A 154 57.87 -25.41 -55.13
CA GLU A 154 57.29 -26.24 -56.18
C GLU A 154 57.65 -25.71 -57.57
N LEU A 155 57.55 -24.39 -57.78
CA LEU A 155 57.99 -23.74 -59.02
C LEU A 155 59.48 -23.98 -59.31
N GLU A 156 60.37 -23.84 -58.32
CA GLU A 156 61.79 -24.12 -58.48
C GLU A 156 62.05 -25.59 -58.87
N THR A 157 61.33 -26.54 -58.28
CA THR A 157 61.44 -27.96 -58.67
C THR A 157 60.95 -28.21 -60.09
N LEU A 158 59.85 -27.57 -60.50
CA LEU A 158 59.32 -27.66 -61.86
C LEU A 158 60.31 -27.10 -62.88
N GLU A 159 60.94 -25.96 -62.56
CA GLU A 159 61.97 -25.35 -63.40
C GLU A 159 63.19 -26.27 -63.54
N SER A 160 63.65 -26.87 -62.44
CA SER A 160 64.72 -27.87 -62.46
C SER A 160 64.36 -29.07 -63.33
N ASN A 161 63.17 -29.64 -63.15
CA ASN A 161 62.67 -30.75 -63.97
C ASN A 161 62.57 -30.36 -65.46
N LEU A 162 62.06 -29.17 -65.76
CA LEU A 162 61.98 -28.64 -67.14
C LEU A 162 63.38 -28.51 -67.75
N SER A 163 64.37 -28.06 -66.97
CA SER A 163 65.76 -27.97 -67.42
C SER A 163 66.35 -29.36 -67.72
N GLY A 164 66.05 -30.37 -66.89
CA GLY A 164 66.44 -31.76 -67.10
C GLY A 164 65.78 -32.38 -68.35
N LEU A 165 64.47 -32.18 -68.55
CA LEU A 165 63.80 -32.62 -69.77
C LEU A 165 64.36 -31.93 -71.02
N LYS A 166 64.74 -30.65 -70.93
CA LYS A 166 65.39 -29.94 -72.02
C LYS A 166 66.76 -30.53 -72.36
N SER A 167 67.57 -30.90 -71.37
CA SER A 167 68.88 -31.53 -71.61
C SER A 167 68.72 -32.93 -72.19
N GLU A 168 67.77 -33.73 -71.67
CA GLU A 168 67.45 -35.05 -72.21
C GLU A 168 66.95 -34.97 -73.66
N LYS A 169 66.09 -34.00 -73.99
CA LYS A 169 65.68 -33.72 -75.38
C LYS A 169 66.88 -33.45 -76.28
N VAL A 170 67.85 -32.65 -75.84
CA VAL A 170 69.07 -32.37 -76.60
C VAL A 170 69.89 -33.65 -76.79
N GLU A 171 70.01 -34.47 -75.74
CA GLU A 171 70.72 -35.74 -75.79
C GLU A 171 70.07 -36.73 -76.77
N ILE A 172 68.74 -36.90 -76.71
CA ILE A 172 68.00 -37.74 -77.65
C ILE A 172 68.18 -37.24 -79.09
N LEU A 173 68.07 -35.92 -79.32
CA LEU A 173 68.32 -35.34 -80.64
C LEU A 173 69.74 -35.61 -81.13
N SER A 174 70.73 -35.60 -80.23
CA SER A 174 72.12 -35.92 -80.57
C SER A 174 72.29 -37.40 -80.93
N LYS A 175 71.69 -38.32 -80.17
CA LYS A 175 71.68 -39.77 -80.45
C LYS A 175 70.96 -40.06 -81.76
N LEU A 176 69.82 -39.42 -82.01
CA LEU A 176 69.06 -39.56 -83.25
C LEU A 176 69.88 -39.09 -84.46
N LYS A 177 70.58 -37.94 -84.36
CA LYS A 177 71.51 -37.48 -85.41
C LYS A 177 72.64 -38.49 -85.63
N ALA A 178 73.22 -39.06 -84.58
CA ALA A 178 74.27 -40.06 -84.70
C ALA A 178 73.76 -41.35 -85.40
N ILE A 179 72.58 -41.84 -85.02
CA ILE A 179 71.93 -42.98 -85.68
C ILE A 179 71.62 -42.65 -87.13
N HIS A 180 71.15 -41.44 -87.44
CA HIS A 180 70.88 -41.00 -88.80
C HIS A 180 72.15 -40.99 -89.67
N ILE A 181 73.27 -40.50 -89.14
CA ILE A 181 74.56 -40.54 -89.84
C ILE A 181 75.02 -42.00 -90.04
N GLN A 182 74.82 -42.86 -89.04
CA GLN A 182 75.14 -44.28 -89.16
C GLN A 182 74.26 -45.00 -90.20
N THR A 183 72.96 -44.70 -90.28
CA THR A 183 72.07 -45.27 -91.30
C THR A 183 72.36 -44.71 -92.69
N GLU A 184 72.66 -43.41 -92.84
CA GLU A 184 73.14 -42.84 -94.11
C GLU A 184 74.44 -43.51 -94.59
N ASN A 185 75.38 -43.79 -93.68
CA ASN A 185 76.62 -44.49 -94.00
C ASN A 185 76.38 -45.98 -94.32
N ALA A 186 75.44 -46.63 -93.66
CA ALA A 186 75.04 -48.00 -93.98
C ALA A 186 74.31 -48.10 -95.33
N LEU A 187 73.48 -47.10 -95.67
CA LEU A 187 72.82 -46.94 -96.98
C LEU A 187 73.82 -46.68 -98.11
N LYS A 188 74.95 -46.01 -97.85
CA LYS A 188 76.05 -45.88 -98.83
C LYS A 188 76.82 -47.18 -99.10
N ASN A 189 76.70 -48.18 -98.22
CA ASN A 189 77.39 -49.48 -98.33
C ASN A 189 76.51 -50.60 -98.90
N ILE A 190 75.24 -50.32 -99.24
CA ILE A 190 74.33 -51.24 -99.93
C ILE A 190 74.02 -50.61 -101.28
N GLU A 191 74.71 -51.12 -102.30
CA GLU A 191 74.95 -50.65 -103.68
C GLU A 191 73.92 -49.75 -104.38
N GLY A 192 74.47 -48.93 -105.29
CA GLY A 192 73.70 -48.11 -106.20
C GLY A 192 72.63 -48.89 -106.95
N THR A 193 71.42 -48.34 -106.98
CA THR A 193 70.53 -48.26 -108.15
C THR A 193 69.46 -47.22 -107.80
N SER A 194 69.25 -46.32 -108.76
CA SER A 194 68.23 -45.27 -108.79
C SER A 194 66.81 -45.80 -108.55
N VAL A 195 65.97 -45.05 -107.84
CA VAL A 195 64.82 -44.32 -108.41
C VAL A 195 64.22 -43.41 -107.32
N VAL A 196 64.02 -42.16 -107.71
CA VAL A 196 63.34 -41.08 -106.98
C VAL A 196 61.84 -41.31 -107.04
N GLU A 197 61.13 -41.25 -105.92
CA GLU A 197 59.80 -40.63 -105.94
C GLU A 197 59.40 -39.99 -104.60
N LYS A 198 58.82 -38.81 -104.75
CA LYS A 198 58.45 -37.79 -103.79
C LYS A 198 57.14 -38.19 -103.12
N ILE A 199 57.08 -38.24 -101.79
CA ILE A 199 55.80 -38.27 -101.07
C ILE A 199 55.80 -37.23 -99.96
N GLU A 200 54.75 -36.43 -100.06
CA GLU A 200 54.39 -35.21 -99.38
C GLU A 200 53.87 -35.49 -97.97
N THR A 201 53.98 -34.45 -97.14
CA THR A 201 53.43 -34.26 -95.79
C THR A 201 52.06 -34.89 -95.54
N LYS A 202 51.86 -35.41 -94.31
CA LYS A 202 50.70 -35.12 -93.43
C LYS A 202 50.79 -35.90 -92.12
N THR A 203 51.01 -35.20 -91.02
CA THR A 203 50.70 -35.63 -89.65
C THR A 203 49.18 -35.49 -89.42
N PRO A 204 48.46 -36.55 -89.02
CA PRO A 204 47.12 -36.42 -88.47
C PRO A 204 47.15 -36.07 -86.97
N PRO A 205 46.06 -35.49 -86.43
CA PRO A 205 46.02 -34.82 -85.15
C PRO A 205 45.74 -35.77 -83.98
N VAL A 206 46.18 -35.35 -82.79
CA VAL A 206 45.87 -35.96 -81.49
C VAL A 206 44.39 -35.74 -81.16
N GLU A 207 43.72 -36.83 -80.83
CA GLU A 207 42.31 -36.94 -80.46
C GLU A 207 42.16 -36.57 -78.96
N LEU A 208 41.41 -35.51 -78.67
CA LEU A 208 40.98 -35.15 -77.31
C LEU A 208 39.70 -35.93 -76.99
N VAL A 209 39.78 -36.87 -76.06
CA VAL A 209 38.60 -37.49 -75.45
C VAL A 209 38.23 -36.69 -74.20
N LYS A 210 37.00 -36.16 -74.21
CA LYS A 210 36.25 -35.62 -73.06
C LYS A 210 35.57 -36.78 -72.32
N GLU A 211 35.74 -36.84 -71.00
CA GLU A 211 34.74 -37.18 -69.96
C GLU A 211 35.53 -37.18 -68.63
N ILE A 212 35.10 -36.52 -67.57
CA ILE A 212 34.17 -37.01 -66.53
C ILE A 212 33.64 -35.74 -65.83
N GLU A 213 32.35 -35.42 -65.90
CA GLU A 213 31.25 -35.92 -65.05
C GLU A 213 31.19 -35.24 -63.67
N GLU A 214 30.07 -34.54 -63.51
CA GLU A 214 29.61 -33.68 -62.43
C GLU A 214 28.92 -34.52 -61.36
N VAL A 215 29.25 -34.33 -60.08
CA VAL A 215 28.41 -34.81 -58.96
C VAL A 215 28.53 -33.91 -57.73
N LYS A 216 27.42 -33.18 -57.52
CA LYS A 216 26.61 -33.06 -56.30
C LYS A 216 27.24 -32.51 -55.02
N GLU A 217 26.86 -31.24 -54.81
CA GLU A 217 26.43 -30.59 -53.57
C GLU A 217 25.90 -31.57 -52.50
N VAL A 218 26.45 -31.45 -51.28
CA VAL A 218 25.97 -32.12 -50.07
C VAL A 218 25.61 -31.02 -49.07
N GLU A 219 24.31 -30.90 -48.79
CA GLU A 219 23.75 -30.21 -47.63
C GLU A 219 24.27 -30.88 -46.35
N ILE A 220 24.73 -30.07 -45.39
CA ILE A 220 24.99 -30.51 -44.03
C ILE A 220 24.06 -29.71 -43.12
N GLU A 221 23.09 -30.44 -42.60
CA GLU A 221 22.18 -30.10 -41.51
C GLU A 221 22.98 -30.16 -40.20
N VAL A 222 22.97 -29.08 -39.40
CA VAL A 222 23.52 -29.08 -38.04
C VAL A 222 22.44 -28.62 -37.07
N GLU A 223 22.09 -29.58 -36.22
CA GLU A 223 21.21 -29.50 -35.07
C GLU A 223 22.01 -28.93 -33.88
N GLU A 224 21.58 -27.82 -33.29
CA GLU A 224 22.14 -27.28 -32.04
C GLU A 224 21.05 -27.16 -30.98
N GLN A 225 21.30 -27.81 -29.84
CA GLN A 225 20.51 -27.79 -28.63
C GLN A 225 20.85 -26.59 -27.73
N GLU A 226 19.88 -26.26 -26.89
CA GLU A 226 19.72 -25.15 -25.95
C GLU A 226 20.91 -24.87 -25.02
N GLU A 227 21.14 -23.59 -24.69
CA GLU A 227 21.37 -23.14 -23.30
C GLU A 227 20.74 -21.76 -23.04
N GLU A 228 20.10 -21.66 -21.87
CA GLU A 228 19.48 -20.49 -21.26
C GLU A 228 20.44 -19.31 -21.06
N ILE A 229 19.96 -18.09 -21.35
CA ILE A 229 20.44 -16.88 -20.68
C ILE A 229 19.26 -16.06 -20.13
N VAL A 230 19.20 -16.03 -18.80
CA VAL A 230 18.31 -15.20 -17.99
C VAL A 230 18.69 -13.73 -18.17
N SER A 231 17.80 -12.93 -18.74
CA SER A 231 17.97 -11.47 -18.81
C SER A 231 16.99 -10.79 -17.85
N VAL A 232 17.57 -10.11 -16.87
CA VAL A 232 16.89 -9.25 -15.90
C VAL A 232 16.87 -7.83 -16.47
N ALA A 233 15.68 -7.32 -16.77
CA ALA A 233 15.44 -5.87 -16.83
C ALA A 233 13.97 -5.58 -16.48
N SER A 234 13.80 -4.83 -15.40
CA SER A 234 12.53 -4.40 -14.83
C SER A 234 12.03 -3.11 -15.47
N SER A 235 10.70 -3.02 -15.55
CA SER A 235 9.87 -1.80 -15.54
C SER A 235 9.72 -1.01 -16.85
N ALA A 236 8.59 -1.20 -17.54
CA ALA A 236 7.41 -0.33 -17.35
C ALA A 236 6.34 -0.61 -18.43
N ASN A 237 5.16 -1.01 -17.95
CA ASN A 237 3.85 -0.67 -18.50
C ASN A 237 3.56 -1.03 -19.98
N SER A 238 3.29 -2.30 -20.23
CA SER A 238 2.25 -2.72 -21.18
C SER A 238 1.81 -4.15 -20.88
N MET A 239 0.89 -4.33 -19.92
CA MET A 239 0.13 -5.58 -19.85
C MET A 239 -1.15 -5.42 -20.67
N THR A 240 -0.95 -5.66 -21.96
CA THR A 240 -1.91 -6.25 -22.86
C THR A 240 -2.59 -7.44 -22.23
N LEU A 241 -3.90 -7.47 -22.42
CA LEU A 241 -4.79 -8.62 -22.25
C LEU A 241 -4.14 -9.89 -22.83
N ALA A 242 -3.91 -10.86 -21.97
CA ALA A 242 -3.75 -12.26 -22.34
C ALA A 242 -4.67 -13.06 -21.43
N ASP A 243 -5.81 -13.47 -22.00
CA ASP A 243 -6.62 -14.57 -21.51
C ASP A 243 -5.74 -15.82 -21.45
N GLU A 244 -5.38 -16.25 -20.24
CA GLU A 244 -5.11 -17.65 -19.94
C GLU A 244 -5.85 -18.03 -18.66
N GLU A 245 -6.99 -18.69 -18.87
CA GLU A 245 -7.76 -19.41 -17.86
C GLU A 245 -6.89 -20.46 -17.16
N ILE A 246 -6.50 -20.17 -15.92
CA ILE A 246 -6.39 -21.18 -14.86
C ILE A 246 -7.09 -20.57 -13.64
N THR A 247 -8.39 -20.81 -13.51
CA THR A 247 -9.19 -20.41 -12.34
C THR A 247 -8.85 -21.31 -11.16
N ALA A 248 -7.67 -21.16 -10.56
CA ALA A 248 -7.42 -21.65 -9.22
C ALA A 248 -8.12 -20.69 -8.25
N SER A 249 -9.31 -21.07 -7.76
CA SER A 249 -9.94 -20.40 -6.64
C SER A 249 -9.22 -20.81 -5.36
N ASP A 250 -8.80 -19.84 -4.57
CA ASP A 250 -8.21 -20.11 -3.25
C ASP A 250 -9.30 -20.53 -2.26
N ASP A 251 -8.92 -21.30 -1.25
CA ASP A 251 -9.81 -21.69 -0.16
C ASP A 251 -9.98 -20.55 0.86
N LEU A 252 -10.89 -19.63 0.57
CA LEU A 252 -11.20 -18.49 1.44
C LEU A 252 -11.74 -18.89 2.82
N GLU A 253 -12.13 -20.15 3.04
CA GLU A 253 -12.61 -20.65 4.33
C GLU A 253 -11.50 -20.69 5.40
N ILE A 254 -10.23 -20.59 4.98
CA ILE A 254 -9.11 -20.48 5.93
C ILE A 254 -9.17 -19.17 6.74
N ILE A 255 -9.92 -18.16 6.29
CA ILE A 255 -10.04 -16.86 6.96
C ILE A 255 -11.15 -16.92 8.00
N GLU A 256 -10.82 -16.53 9.23
CA GLU A 256 -11.78 -16.56 10.34
C GLU A 256 -12.95 -15.61 10.09
N GLY A 257 -14.15 -16.18 10.05
CA GLY A 257 -15.40 -15.46 9.78
C GLY A 257 -15.91 -15.63 8.34
N ILE A 258 -15.13 -16.22 7.44
CA ILE A 258 -15.58 -16.63 6.10
C ILE A 258 -15.94 -18.11 6.15
N GLY A 259 -17.23 -18.43 6.17
CA GLY A 259 -17.73 -19.79 6.01
C GLY A 259 -18.05 -20.14 4.55
N PRO A 260 -18.45 -21.38 4.25
CA PRO A 260 -18.69 -21.85 2.88
C PRO A 260 -19.63 -20.97 2.06
N LYS A 261 -20.71 -20.47 2.70
CA LYS A 261 -21.69 -19.58 2.04
C LYS A 261 -21.15 -18.17 1.78
N ILE A 262 -20.25 -17.68 2.63
CA ILE A 262 -19.62 -16.37 2.46
C ILE A 262 -18.54 -16.48 1.38
N ALA A 263 -17.76 -17.57 1.36
CA ALA A 263 -16.80 -17.87 0.30
C ALA A 263 -17.50 -17.98 -1.06
N GLU A 264 -18.64 -18.66 -1.15
CA GLU A 264 -19.46 -18.76 -2.36
C GLU A 264 -20.00 -17.38 -2.79
N LEU A 265 -20.48 -16.57 -1.84
CA LEU A 265 -20.96 -15.22 -2.10
C LEU A 265 -19.85 -14.30 -2.63
N LEU A 266 -18.67 -14.33 -2.02
CA LEU A 266 -17.50 -13.56 -2.46
C LEU A 266 -17.04 -14.01 -3.85
N SER A 267 -17.00 -15.33 -4.08
CA SER A 267 -16.64 -15.93 -5.38
C SER A 267 -17.63 -15.53 -6.49
N SER A 268 -18.92 -15.45 -6.16
CA SER A 268 -19.98 -14.98 -7.06
C SER A 268 -19.88 -13.50 -7.39
N ASN A 269 -19.24 -12.71 -6.51
CA ASN A 269 -18.99 -11.27 -6.69
C ASN A 269 -17.56 -10.95 -7.19
N GLY A 270 -16.84 -11.96 -7.69
CA GLY A 270 -15.52 -11.79 -8.32
C GLY A 270 -14.35 -11.68 -7.34
N VAL A 271 -14.50 -12.19 -6.12
CA VAL A 271 -13.42 -12.33 -5.14
C VAL A 271 -13.20 -13.82 -4.89
N ARG A 272 -12.26 -14.42 -5.62
CA ARG A 272 -12.00 -15.86 -5.68
C ARG A 272 -10.61 -16.24 -5.17
N THR A 273 -9.72 -15.27 -4.96
CA THR A 273 -8.35 -15.51 -4.50
C THR A 273 -8.02 -14.68 -3.25
N TYR A 274 -7.02 -15.10 -2.47
CA TYR A 274 -6.52 -14.34 -1.33
C TYR A 274 -6.05 -12.95 -1.75
N ARG A 275 -5.37 -12.85 -2.89
CA ARG A 275 -4.91 -11.59 -3.48
C ARG A 275 -6.07 -10.64 -3.80
N GLU A 276 -7.14 -11.14 -4.41
CA GLU A 276 -8.34 -10.33 -4.71
C GLU A 276 -9.04 -9.85 -3.44
N LEU A 277 -9.06 -10.68 -2.40
CA LEU A 277 -9.64 -10.32 -1.10
C LEU A 277 -8.77 -9.30 -0.35
N ALA A 278 -7.44 -9.44 -0.40
CA ALA A 278 -6.47 -8.55 0.22
C ALA A 278 -6.41 -7.17 -0.45
N THR A 279 -6.63 -7.11 -1.76
CA THR A 279 -6.65 -5.85 -2.53
C THR A 279 -8.03 -5.19 -2.60
N SER A 280 -9.09 -5.91 -2.20
CA SER A 280 -10.44 -5.39 -2.16
C SER A 280 -10.65 -4.47 -0.96
N PRO A 281 -11.16 -3.24 -1.15
CA PRO A 281 -11.48 -2.35 -0.03
C PRO A 281 -12.54 -2.94 0.90
N VAL A 282 -12.37 -2.79 2.22
CA VAL A 282 -13.26 -3.33 3.26
C VAL A 282 -14.72 -2.92 3.04
N TYR A 283 -14.98 -1.69 2.61
CA TYR A 283 -16.35 -1.22 2.35
C TYR A 283 -17.03 -1.98 1.19
N LYS A 284 -16.27 -2.40 0.17
CA LYS A 284 -16.80 -3.16 -0.98
C LYS A 284 -17.22 -4.56 -0.53
N ILE A 285 -16.41 -5.19 0.31
CA ILE A 285 -16.72 -6.50 0.91
C ILE A 285 -17.94 -6.37 1.82
N LYS A 286 -18.02 -5.31 2.63
CA LYS A 286 -19.18 -5.03 3.48
C LYS A 286 -20.47 -4.81 2.67
N ASP A 287 -20.38 -4.13 1.55
CA ASP A 287 -21.52 -3.88 0.66
C ASP A 287 -22.06 -5.17 0.03
N ILE A 288 -21.17 -6.08 -0.38
CA ILE A 288 -21.53 -7.43 -0.85
C ILE A 288 -22.30 -8.21 0.24
N LEU A 289 -21.79 -8.18 1.48
CA LEU A 289 -22.44 -8.85 2.61
C LEU A 289 -23.81 -8.25 2.95
N ASN A 290 -23.94 -6.92 2.89
CA ASN A 290 -25.20 -6.23 3.15
C ASN A 290 -26.25 -6.55 2.07
N THR A 291 -25.83 -6.59 0.81
CA THR A 291 -26.70 -6.89 -0.34
C THR A 291 -27.21 -8.33 -0.31
N ALA A 292 -26.40 -9.27 0.19
CA ALA A 292 -26.78 -10.67 0.33
C ALA A 292 -27.82 -10.93 1.45
N GLY A 293 -27.99 -9.99 2.38
CA GLY A 293 -29.07 -9.98 3.36
C GLY A 293 -28.62 -9.89 4.83
N PRO A 294 -29.58 -9.74 5.76
CA PRO A 294 -29.29 -9.46 7.19
C PRO A 294 -28.44 -10.52 7.89
N HIS A 295 -28.50 -11.76 7.43
CA HIS A 295 -27.73 -12.87 8.00
C HIS A 295 -26.22 -12.73 7.74
N TYR A 296 -25.83 -12.18 6.58
CA TYR A 296 -24.43 -11.96 6.21
C TYR A 296 -23.91 -10.61 6.68
N ALA A 297 -24.77 -9.59 6.76
CA ALA A 297 -24.46 -8.25 7.22
C ALA A 297 -23.90 -8.18 8.66
N MET A 298 -24.17 -9.20 9.48
CA MET A 298 -23.68 -9.32 10.86
C MET A 298 -22.16 -9.57 10.93
N HIS A 299 -21.55 -10.10 9.85
CA HIS A 299 -20.11 -10.37 9.78
C HIS A 299 -19.32 -9.08 9.54
N ASP A 300 -18.13 -8.99 10.16
CA ASP A 300 -17.23 -7.85 10.05
C ASP A 300 -16.00 -8.21 9.18
N PRO A 301 -15.87 -7.63 7.97
CA PRO A 301 -14.76 -7.93 7.06
C PRO A 301 -13.46 -7.20 7.40
N THR A 302 -13.41 -6.41 8.48
CA THR A 302 -12.26 -5.55 8.82
C THR A 302 -10.95 -6.33 8.96
N THR A 303 -11.01 -7.55 9.48
CA THR A 303 -9.82 -8.41 9.68
C THR A 303 -9.55 -9.35 8.51
N TRP A 304 -10.51 -9.51 7.57
CA TRP A 304 -10.39 -10.46 6.46
C TRP A 304 -9.30 -10.04 5.47
N VAL A 305 -9.13 -8.73 5.25
CA VAL A 305 -8.09 -8.21 4.37
C VAL A 305 -6.70 -8.56 4.90
N GLN A 306 -6.47 -8.35 6.20
CA GLN A 306 -5.19 -8.66 6.85
C GLN A 306 -4.91 -10.17 6.87
N GLN A 307 -5.95 -10.98 7.15
CA GLN A 307 -5.85 -12.44 7.09
C GLN A 307 -5.58 -12.96 5.67
N ALA A 308 -6.22 -12.37 4.66
CA ALA A 308 -6.02 -12.73 3.25
C ALA A 308 -4.61 -12.40 2.77
N LEU A 309 -4.03 -11.28 3.20
CA LEU A 309 -2.65 -10.92 2.89
C LEU A 309 -1.65 -11.96 3.46
N LEU A 310 -1.83 -12.36 4.71
CA LEU A 310 -0.99 -13.39 5.33
C LEU A 310 -1.14 -14.76 4.64
N ALA A 311 -2.35 -15.09 4.20
CA ALA A 311 -2.63 -16.30 3.43
C ALA A 311 -1.99 -16.27 2.03
N GLU A 312 -2.01 -15.11 1.35
CA GLU A 312 -1.33 -14.90 0.06
C GLU A 312 0.18 -15.05 0.19
N GLU A 313 0.78 -14.47 1.24
CA GLU A 313 2.21 -14.54 1.52
C GLU A 313 2.66 -15.95 1.99
N GLY A 314 1.73 -16.89 2.16
CA GLY A 314 2.01 -18.25 2.65
C GLY A 314 2.40 -18.32 4.12
N LYS A 315 2.16 -17.25 4.89
CA LYS A 315 2.52 -17.12 6.32
C LYS A 315 1.44 -17.69 7.22
N PHE A 316 1.14 -18.98 7.05
CA PHE A 316 0.05 -19.65 7.77
C PHE A 316 0.28 -19.70 9.30
N ASP A 317 1.54 -19.74 9.76
CA ASP A 317 1.85 -19.71 11.20
C ASP A 317 1.49 -18.36 11.84
N GLU A 318 1.74 -17.25 11.13
CA GLU A 318 1.38 -15.90 11.59
C GLU A 318 -0.14 -15.69 11.51
N LEU A 319 -0.79 -16.28 10.50
CA LEU A 319 -2.25 -16.29 10.38
C LEU A 319 -2.91 -16.99 11.56
N GLU A 320 -2.39 -18.13 11.99
CA GLU A 320 -2.94 -18.88 13.13
C GLU A 320 -2.72 -18.14 14.45
N GLN A 321 -1.58 -17.47 14.62
CA GLN A 321 -1.35 -16.58 15.75
C GLN A 321 -2.33 -15.40 15.74
N LEU A 322 -2.59 -14.82 14.58
CA LEU A 322 -3.56 -13.73 14.44
C LEU A 322 -4.95 -14.20 14.86
N LYS A 323 -5.41 -15.36 14.37
CA LYS A 323 -6.69 -15.96 14.76
C LYS A 323 -6.79 -16.22 16.26
N ALA A 324 -5.72 -16.71 16.88
CA ALA A 324 -5.70 -16.96 18.32
C ALA A 324 -5.89 -15.68 19.17
N HIS A 325 -5.56 -14.51 18.62
CA HIS A 325 -5.75 -13.21 19.27
C HIS A 325 -7.08 -12.54 18.91
N LEU A 326 -7.77 -13.00 17.87
CA LEU A 326 -9.08 -12.46 17.49
C LEU A 326 -10.18 -13.01 18.40
N ILE A 327 -11.13 -12.15 18.75
CA ILE A 327 -12.36 -12.55 19.45
C ILE A 327 -13.49 -12.57 18.43
N ALA A 328 -13.86 -13.76 17.97
CA ALA A 328 -14.89 -13.97 16.95
C ALA A 328 -14.64 -13.17 15.66
N GLY A 329 -13.42 -13.25 15.13
CA GLY A 329 -12.97 -12.54 13.92
C GLY A 329 -12.76 -11.03 14.08
N ARG A 330 -12.92 -10.45 15.27
CA ARG A 330 -12.70 -9.03 15.54
C ARG A 330 -11.45 -8.81 16.40
N LYS A 331 -10.69 -7.75 16.11
CA LYS A 331 -9.59 -7.32 16.99
C LYS A 331 -10.18 -6.96 18.36
N PRO A 332 -9.60 -7.42 19.47
CA PRO A 332 -10.08 -7.08 20.81
C PRO A 332 -10.09 -5.55 20.99
N GLU A 333 -11.20 -5.01 21.46
CA GLU A 333 -11.42 -3.56 21.65
C GLU A 333 -10.34 -2.92 22.54
N VAL A 334 -9.78 -3.71 23.46
CA VAL A 334 -8.68 -3.34 24.37
C VAL A 334 -7.36 -3.07 23.63
N GLU A 335 -7.13 -3.68 22.47
CA GLU A 335 -5.89 -3.51 21.69
C GLU A 335 -5.94 -2.25 20.82
N LEU A 336 -7.13 -1.86 20.35
CA LEU A 336 -7.34 -0.55 19.72
C LEU A 336 -7.18 0.59 20.73
N GLU A 337 -7.61 0.40 21.98
CA GLU A 337 -7.35 1.36 23.05
C GLU A 337 -5.87 1.36 23.45
N ALA A 338 -5.22 0.19 23.59
CA ALA A 338 -3.82 0.08 23.97
C ALA A 338 -2.85 0.61 22.90
N GLU A 339 -3.14 0.45 21.62
CA GLU A 339 -2.30 0.96 20.52
C GLU A 339 -2.46 2.48 20.33
N VAL A 340 -3.65 3.02 20.65
CA VAL A 340 -3.92 4.47 20.71
C VAL A 340 -3.29 5.10 21.97
N ILE A 341 -3.25 4.37 23.09
CA ILE A 341 -2.60 4.81 24.34
C ILE A 341 -1.07 4.70 24.25
N ALA A 342 -0.52 3.65 23.62
CA ALA A 342 0.93 3.42 23.50
C ALA A 342 1.63 4.38 22.52
N LYS A 343 0.90 4.96 21.55
CA LYS A 343 1.43 6.05 20.72
C LYS A 343 1.42 7.40 21.43
N VAL A 344 0.64 7.57 22.49
CA VAL A 344 0.52 8.83 23.24
C VAL A 344 1.08 8.65 24.65
N GLU A 345 2.37 8.35 24.78
CA GLU A 345 3.05 8.46 26.07
C GLU A 345 3.80 9.79 26.22
N PRO A 346 3.35 10.68 27.12
CA PRO A 346 4.26 11.49 27.90
C PRO A 346 4.54 10.77 29.23
N LYS A 347 5.83 10.52 29.50
CA LYS A 347 6.35 10.12 30.82
C LYS A 347 5.83 11.04 31.93
N SER A 348 4.88 10.56 32.75
CA SER A 348 4.70 10.96 34.15
C SER A 348 3.72 10.03 34.86
N GLU A 349 4.22 8.95 35.47
CA GLU A 349 3.42 7.88 36.11
C GLU A 349 2.90 8.20 37.53
N GLU A 350 3.07 9.41 38.08
CA GLU A 350 2.63 9.68 39.46
C GLU A 350 1.22 10.31 39.60
N VAL A 351 0.56 10.69 38.50
CA VAL A 351 -0.66 11.54 38.57
C VAL A 351 -1.96 10.77 38.24
N THR A 352 -1.89 9.57 37.69
CA THR A 352 -3.07 8.85 37.15
C THR A 352 -3.90 8.18 38.24
N GLU A 353 -3.29 7.57 39.25
CA GLU A 353 -4.01 6.81 40.28
C GLU A 353 -4.81 7.73 41.22
N GLU A 354 -4.24 8.88 41.62
CA GLU A 354 -4.91 9.85 42.48
C GLU A 354 -6.06 10.56 41.75
N MET A 355 -5.93 10.80 40.44
CA MET A 355 -7.01 11.35 39.62
C MET A 355 -8.13 10.33 39.41
N LEU A 356 -7.81 9.05 39.20
CA LEU A 356 -8.80 7.99 39.07
C LEU A 356 -9.60 7.81 40.37
N ASP A 357 -8.94 7.87 41.53
CA ASP A 357 -9.60 7.77 42.83
C ASP A 357 -10.51 8.99 43.10
N ARG A 358 -10.06 10.20 42.75
CA ARG A 358 -10.89 11.42 42.83
C ARG A 358 -12.13 11.33 41.93
N VAL A 359 -12.00 10.83 40.71
CA VAL A 359 -13.12 10.65 39.77
C VAL A 359 -14.11 9.61 40.29
N ASN A 360 -13.63 8.50 40.82
CA ASN A 360 -14.49 7.46 41.40
C ASN A 360 -15.22 7.95 42.66
N LYS A 361 -14.56 8.76 43.48
CA LYS A 361 -15.16 9.39 44.67
C LYS A 361 -16.24 10.41 44.31
N VAL A 362 -16.04 11.19 43.25
CA VAL A 362 -17.05 12.12 42.71
C VAL A 362 -18.24 11.35 42.14
N LYS A 363 -18.00 10.26 41.41
CA LYS A 363 -19.06 9.39 40.86
C LYS A 363 -19.90 8.73 41.97
N ALA A 364 -19.25 8.30 43.06
CA ALA A 364 -19.94 7.77 44.24
C ALA A 364 -20.75 8.84 44.98
N ALA A 365 -20.23 10.06 45.11
CA ALA A 365 -20.95 11.18 45.72
C ALA A 365 -22.18 11.60 44.89
N LEU A 366 -22.06 11.61 43.56
CA LEU A 366 -23.19 11.88 42.66
C LEU A 366 -24.28 10.81 42.78
N ARG A 367 -23.89 9.52 42.81
CA ARG A 367 -24.84 8.41 42.94
C ARG A 367 -25.59 8.45 44.27
N LYS A 368 -24.90 8.82 45.36
CA LYS A 368 -25.50 9.02 46.68
C LYS A 368 -26.47 10.21 46.68
N ALA A 369 -26.07 11.33 46.09
CA ALA A 369 -26.92 12.52 45.95
C ALA A 369 -28.15 12.29 45.07
N MET A 370 -28.10 11.33 44.13
CA MET A 370 -29.25 10.92 43.32
C MET A 370 -30.19 9.98 44.08
N GLN A 371 -29.67 9.05 44.88
CA GLN A 371 -30.50 8.17 45.74
C GLN A 371 -31.22 8.94 46.86
N ASP A 372 -30.60 9.97 47.43
CA ASP A 372 -31.23 10.82 48.45
C ASP A 372 -32.39 11.67 47.87
N LYS A 373 -32.47 11.81 46.53
CA LYS A 373 -33.58 12.49 45.85
C LYS A 373 -34.81 11.60 45.62
N GLU A 374 -34.69 10.27 45.68
CA GLU A 374 -35.79 9.33 45.38
C GLU A 374 -36.68 8.98 46.60
N THR A 375 -36.35 9.42 47.81
CA THR A 375 -37.05 9.00 49.05
C THR A 375 -38.00 10.05 49.65
N THR A 376 -38.33 11.14 48.95
CA THR A 376 -39.35 12.11 49.41
C THR A 376 -40.59 12.07 48.53
N PRO A 377 -41.78 11.67 49.06
CA PRO A 377 -43.00 11.64 48.27
C PRO A 377 -43.58 13.06 48.16
N THR A 378 -43.45 13.68 46.99
CA THR A 378 -44.18 14.91 46.67
C THR A 378 -45.53 14.56 46.05
N LYS A 379 -46.59 14.80 46.83
CA LYS A 379 -47.97 14.90 46.34
C LYS A 379 -48.21 16.28 45.73
N ASN A 380 -49.07 16.27 44.72
CA ASN A 380 -49.84 17.36 44.11
C ASN A 380 -49.19 18.17 42.97
N ASP A 381 -49.66 17.82 41.77
CA ASP A 381 -49.86 18.67 40.61
C ASP A 381 -50.46 20.03 40.97
N THR A 382 -49.82 21.11 40.53
CA THR A 382 -50.35 22.16 39.62
C THR A 382 -49.48 23.42 39.73
N ALA A 383 -48.58 23.61 38.77
CA ALA A 383 -47.98 24.90 38.45
C ALA A 383 -47.91 25.04 36.92
N PRO A 384 -48.13 26.25 36.37
CA PRO A 384 -48.36 26.43 34.94
C PRO A 384 -47.06 26.21 34.15
N LYS A 385 -47.16 25.53 33.01
CA LYS A 385 -46.06 25.35 32.05
C LYS A 385 -45.63 26.72 31.53
N THR A 386 -44.48 27.22 31.97
CA THR A 386 -43.77 28.31 31.30
C THR A 386 -43.05 27.74 30.08
N GLU A 387 -43.28 28.34 28.91
CA GLU A 387 -42.61 27.99 27.64
C GLU A 387 -41.10 27.96 27.82
N THR A 388 -40.46 26.88 27.39
CA THR A 388 -39.01 26.73 27.46
C THR A 388 -38.32 27.51 26.33
N LEU A 389 -37.03 27.81 26.49
CA LEU A 389 -36.25 28.51 25.45
C LEU A 389 -36.27 27.74 24.11
N ASN A 390 -36.42 26.41 24.14
CA ASN A 390 -36.58 25.58 22.94
C ASN A 390 -37.95 25.76 22.26
N ASP A 391 -39.02 26.04 23.01
CA ASP A 391 -40.35 26.32 22.45
C ASP A 391 -40.39 27.68 21.73
N LEU A 392 -39.62 28.66 22.22
CA LEU A 392 -39.43 29.97 21.59
C LEU A 392 -38.56 29.90 20.32
N ILE A 393 -37.52 29.07 20.32
CA ILE A 393 -36.64 28.87 19.15
C ILE A 393 -37.36 28.11 18.02
N GLY A 394 -38.25 27.17 18.36
CA GLY A 394 -39.10 26.48 17.37
C GLY A 394 -40.04 27.45 16.64
N LYS A 395 -40.71 28.35 17.38
CA LYS A 395 -41.63 29.35 16.81
C LYS A 395 -40.95 30.40 15.92
N GLN A 396 -39.68 30.75 16.19
CA GLN A 396 -38.92 31.64 15.28
C GLN A 396 -38.50 30.94 13.99
N ARG A 397 -38.18 29.64 14.03
CA ARG A 397 -37.85 28.86 12.83
C ARG A 397 -39.07 28.67 11.90
N ASP A 398 -40.26 28.52 12.45
CA ASP A 398 -41.48 28.36 11.67
C ASP A 398 -42.00 29.68 11.08
N ALA A 399 -41.60 30.83 11.64
CA ALA A 399 -41.95 32.15 11.13
C ALA A 399 -41.04 32.64 9.98
N GLU A 400 -39.80 32.14 9.89
CA GLU A 400 -38.82 32.60 8.89
C GLU A 400 -38.63 31.65 7.70
N ASN A 401 -39.21 30.43 7.71
CA ASN A 401 -39.04 29.44 6.64
C ASN A 401 -40.31 29.15 5.81
N GLY A 402 -41.33 30.00 5.89
CA GLY A 402 -42.58 29.90 5.14
C GLY A 402 -42.58 30.60 3.77
N GLY A 403 -41.44 30.73 3.11
CA GLY A 403 -41.33 31.42 1.81
C GLY A 403 -40.32 30.72 0.89
N SER A 404 -40.84 29.95 -0.06
CA SER A 404 -40.04 29.39 -1.16
C SER A 404 -39.32 30.51 -1.90
N PHE A 405 -37.98 30.52 -1.81
CA PHE A 405 -37.09 31.44 -2.53
C PHE A 405 -37.25 31.36 -4.07
N PHE A 406 -37.92 30.32 -4.59
CA PHE A 406 -38.10 30.09 -6.03
C PHE A 406 -39.42 30.61 -6.62
N ASP A 407 -40.32 31.23 -5.84
CA ASP A 407 -41.64 31.65 -6.34
C ASP A 407 -41.69 33.05 -6.98
N ASN A 408 -40.57 33.80 -7.08
CA ASN A 408 -40.61 35.18 -7.58
C ASN A 408 -39.67 35.51 -8.76
N ILE A 409 -39.41 34.53 -9.64
CA ILE A 409 -38.82 34.79 -10.96
C ILE A 409 -39.84 34.47 -12.05
N LYS A 410 -40.66 35.46 -12.41
CA LYS A 410 -41.22 35.63 -13.75
C LYS A 410 -41.63 37.07 -14.02
#